data_AF-A0A6H2DQQ9-F1
#
_entry.id   AF-A0A6H2DQQ9-F1
#
_cell.length_a   1.000
_cell.length_b   1.000
_cell.length_c   1.000
_cell.angle_alpha   90.00
_cell.angle_beta   90.00
_cell.angle_gamma   90.00
#
_symmetry.space_group_name_H-M   'P 1'
#
loop_
_entity.id
_entity.type
_entity.pdbx_description
1 polymer ?
#
loop_
_entity_poly.entity_id
_entity_poly.type
_entity_poly.pdbx_seq_one_letter_code
_entity_poly.pdbx_strand_id
1 'polypeptide(L)'
;MIALHTAVRRLLLCLIPLILSGCAIQLVPDYDQALVAGLDDANVAALTLFANLEEGSPTEEFTDYKNDYARLIGKFEALRQRANARAVPPLASKLAKKNIMPTFCRPENNPAECLNASPKSMAEIVSNLRVMRAFHKTRGLVPDAVADFRNRYDTQIDQALTVENALKR
;
A
#
# COMPACT_ATOMS: atom_id res chain seq x y z
N MET A 1 -49.99 3.02 -37.19
CA MET A 1 -49.48 3.22 -35.81
C MET A 1 -48.61 2.07 -35.29
N ILE A 2 -48.85 0.80 -35.65
CA ILE A 2 -48.11 -0.37 -35.11
C ILE A 2 -46.61 -0.39 -35.53
N ALA A 3 -46.30 -0.02 -36.78
CA ALA A 3 -44.92 -0.02 -37.30
C ALA A 3 -43.96 0.95 -36.56
N LEU A 4 -44.49 2.06 -36.05
CA LEU A 4 -43.70 3.07 -35.32
C LEU A 4 -43.28 2.55 -33.93
N HIS A 5 -44.13 1.76 -33.26
CA HIS A 5 -43.81 1.14 -31.98
C HIS A 5 -42.73 0.07 -32.09
N THR A 6 -42.72 -0.72 -33.17
CA THR A 6 -41.67 -1.72 -33.43
C THR A 6 -40.31 -1.11 -33.75
N ALA A 7 -40.28 0.03 -34.44
CA ALA A 7 -39.03 0.74 -34.74
C ALA A 7 -38.42 1.37 -33.48
N VAL A 8 -39.24 2.02 -32.64
CA VAL A 8 -38.81 2.61 -31.36
C VAL A 8 -38.33 1.54 -30.37
N ARG A 9 -39.01 0.39 -30.31
CA ARG A 9 -38.62 -0.75 -29.45
C ARG A 9 -37.28 -1.37 -29.87
N ARG A 10 -37.00 -1.47 -31.17
CA ARG A 10 -35.69 -1.94 -31.69
C ARG A 10 -34.58 -0.92 -31.45
N LEU A 11 -34.86 0.38 -31.58
CA LEU A 11 -33.92 1.46 -31.28
C LEU A 11 -33.53 1.48 -29.80
N LEU A 12 -34.51 1.32 -28.90
CA LEU A 12 -34.28 1.20 -27.44
C LEU A 12 -33.46 -0.03 -27.08
N LEU A 13 -33.72 -1.18 -27.72
CA LEU A 13 -32.95 -2.42 -27.51
C LEU A 13 -31.49 -2.30 -27.96
N CYS A 14 -31.20 -1.51 -29.00
CA CYS A 14 -29.83 -1.21 -29.43
C CYS A 14 -29.12 -0.15 -28.56
N LEU A 15 -29.87 0.73 -27.88
CA LEU A 15 -29.28 1.77 -27.03
C LEU A 15 -28.75 1.22 -25.69
N ILE A 16 -29.40 0.19 -25.14
CA ILE A 16 -29.05 -0.42 -23.85
C ILE A 16 -27.59 -0.93 -23.78
N PRO A 17 -27.07 -1.71 -24.75
CA PRO A 17 -25.67 -2.16 -24.70
C PRO A 17 -24.67 -1.01 -24.89
N LEU A 18 -25.05 0.07 -25.58
CA LEU A 18 -24.21 1.26 -25.80
C LEU A 18 -24.00 2.08 -24.51
N ILE A 19 -24.98 2.06 -23.60
CA ILE A 19 -24.90 2.73 -22.29
C ILE A 19 -24.11 1.88 -21.28
N LEU A 20 -24.08 0.55 -21.46
CA LEU A 20 -23.41 -0.38 -20.55
C LEU A 20 -21.92 -0.59 -20.84
N SER A 21 -21.42 -0.23 -22.02
CA SER A 21 -20.00 -0.40 -22.39
C SER A 21 -19.06 0.70 -21.86
N GLY A 22 -19.58 1.72 -21.13
CA GLY A 22 -18.84 2.98 -20.90
C GLY A 22 -18.36 3.28 -19.49
N CYS A 23 -18.78 2.56 -18.45
CA CYS A 23 -18.48 2.97 -17.07
C CYS A 23 -17.46 2.04 -16.38
N ALA A 24 -16.18 2.13 -16.76
CA ALA A 24 -15.11 1.67 -15.88
C ALA A 24 -15.03 2.64 -14.68
N ILE A 25 -15.76 2.33 -13.61
CA ILE A 25 -15.77 3.17 -12.41
C ILE A 25 -14.47 2.97 -11.65
N GLN A 26 -13.62 4.00 -11.63
CA GLN A 26 -12.40 4.04 -10.82
C GLN A 26 -12.77 4.25 -9.34
N LEU A 27 -12.61 3.22 -8.51
CA LEU A 27 -12.88 3.29 -7.07
C LEU A 27 -11.62 3.37 -6.20
N VAL A 28 -10.45 3.21 -6.80
CA VAL A 28 -9.14 3.18 -6.12
C VAL A 28 -8.12 4.01 -6.92
N PRO A 29 -7.01 4.44 -6.30
CA PRO A 29 -5.92 5.10 -7.02
C PRO A 29 -5.44 4.30 -8.24
N ASP A 30 -4.77 4.99 -9.17
CA ASP A 30 -4.16 4.35 -10.33
C ASP A 30 -2.97 3.47 -9.92
N TYR A 31 -2.76 2.42 -10.72
CA TYR A 31 -1.57 1.57 -10.62
C TYR A 31 -0.31 2.39 -10.91
N ASP A 32 0.70 2.21 -10.08
CA ASP A 32 2.01 2.84 -10.26
C ASP A 32 3.09 1.76 -10.28
N GLN A 33 3.54 1.40 -11.48
CA GLN A 33 4.57 0.37 -11.67
C GLN A 33 5.88 0.71 -10.94
N ALA A 34 6.26 1.97 -10.90
CA ALA A 34 7.51 2.37 -10.24
C ALA A 34 7.38 2.38 -8.72
N LEU A 35 6.17 2.51 -8.18
CA LEU A 35 5.91 2.27 -6.75
C LEU A 35 6.09 0.78 -6.41
N VAL A 36 5.52 -0.14 -7.20
CA VAL A 36 5.69 -1.59 -7.00
C VAL A 36 7.15 -2.00 -7.12
N ALA A 37 7.82 -1.62 -8.21
CA ALA A 37 9.24 -1.94 -8.39
C ALA A 37 10.11 -1.35 -7.27
N GLY A 38 9.77 -0.15 -6.79
CA GLY A 38 10.45 0.47 -5.66
C GLY A 38 10.23 -0.27 -4.34
N LEU A 39 9.02 -0.81 -4.10
CA LEU A 39 8.73 -1.67 -2.95
C LEU A 39 9.48 -3.00 -3.03
N ASP A 40 9.52 -3.65 -4.19
CA ASP A 40 10.28 -4.89 -4.39
C ASP A 40 11.77 -4.70 -4.11
N ASP A 41 12.36 -3.63 -4.68
CA ASP A 41 13.77 -3.30 -4.44
C ASP A 41 14.02 -2.85 -2.99
N ALA A 42 13.05 -2.22 -2.32
CA ALA A 42 13.16 -1.92 -0.89
C ALA A 42 13.06 -3.18 -0.03
N ASN A 43 12.24 -4.15 -0.45
CA ASN A 43 12.06 -5.43 0.22
C ASN A 43 13.32 -6.27 0.18
N VAL A 44 13.92 -6.42 -1.00
CA VAL A 44 15.21 -7.11 -1.14
C VAL A 44 16.25 -6.50 -0.20
N ALA A 45 16.39 -5.17 -0.19
CA ALA A 45 17.36 -4.50 0.67
C ALA A 45 17.08 -4.67 2.18
N ALA A 46 15.80 -4.73 2.58
CA ALA A 46 15.43 -4.97 3.98
C ALA A 46 15.71 -6.41 4.40
N LEU A 47 15.37 -7.39 3.54
CA LEU A 47 15.66 -8.79 3.79
C LEU A 47 17.17 -9.06 3.87
N THR A 48 17.97 -8.38 3.06
CA THR A 48 19.45 -8.42 3.19
C THR A 48 19.91 -7.88 4.54
N LEU A 49 19.34 -6.78 5.03
CA LEU A 49 19.67 -6.27 6.36
C LEU A 49 19.28 -7.26 7.46
N PHE A 50 18.09 -7.86 7.38
CA PHE A 50 17.66 -8.88 8.35
C PHE A 50 18.56 -10.11 8.33
N ALA A 51 18.98 -10.58 7.16
CA ALA A 51 19.91 -11.70 7.04
C ALA A 51 21.27 -11.38 7.68
N ASN A 52 21.81 -10.17 7.46
CA ASN A 52 23.08 -9.75 8.06
C ASN A 52 23.01 -9.63 9.59
N LEU A 53 21.83 -9.42 10.15
CA LEU A 53 21.61 -9.25 11.59
C LEU A 53 20.98 -10.49 12.23
N GLU A 54 20.79 -11.60 11.50
CA GLU A 54 19.99 -12.75 11.96
C GLU A 54 20.51 -13.36 13.26
N GLU A 55 21.83 -13.40 13.43
CA GLU A 55 22.51 -13.89 14.65
C GLU A 55 22.61 -12.83 15.76
N GLY A 56 21.96 -11.68 15.58
CA GLY A 56 22.11 -10.50 16.42
C GLY A 56 23.29 -9.63 16.00
N SER A 57 23.44 -8.48 16.67
CA SER A 57 24.57 -7.58 16.47
C SER A 57 24.72 -6.66 17.69
N PRO A 58 25.89 -6.63 18.35
CA PRO A 58 26.12 -5.81 19.53
C PRO A 58 26.12 -4.30 19.19
N THR A 59 26.18 -3.45 20.22
CA THR A 59 26.05 -1.99 20.05
C THR A 59 27.22 -1.41 19.24
N GLU A 60 28.39 -1.99 19.39
CA GLU A 60 29.66 -1.59 18.78
C GLU A 60 29.61 -1.68 17.25
N GLU A 61 28.85 -2.65 16.73
CA GLU A 61 28.68 -2.87 15.29
C GLU A 61 27.62 -1.96 14.66
N PHE A 62 26.86 -1.18 15.45
CA PHE A 62 25.83 -0.30 14.92
C PHE A 62 26.34 0.64 13.82
N THR A 63 27.59 1.10 13.93
CA THR A 63 28.19 2.00 12.93
C THR A 63 28.25 1.40 11.55
N ASP A 64 28.38 0.07 11.44
CA ASP A 64 28.50 -0.65 10.18
C ASP A 64 27.15 -0.67 9.44
N TYR A 65 26.05 -0.72 10.20
CA TYR A 65 24.68 -0.80 9.66
C TYR A 65 23.94 0.55 9.62
N LYS A 66 24.49 1.60 10.22
CA LYS A 66 23.85 2.93 10.32
C LYS A 66 23.36 3.45 8.96
N ASN A 67 24.17 3.26 7.92
CA ASN A 67 23.86 3.72 6.56
C ASN A 67 22.76 2.85 5.91
N ASP A 68 22.71 1.56 6.21
CA ASP A 68 21.67 0.65 5.71
C ASP A 68 20.31 1.02 6.29
N TYR A 69 20.23 1.26 7.60
CA TYR A 69 19.00 1.77 8.21
C TYR A 69 18.57 3.11 7.61
N ALA A 70 19.51 4.06 7.45
CA ALA A 70 19.19 5.37 6.90
C ALA A 70 18.64 5.27 5.48
N ARG A 71 19.27 4.45 4.65
CA ARG A 71 18.85 4.18 3.26
C ARG A 71 17.47 3.54 3.22
N LEU A 72 17.21 2.49 4.00
CA LEU A 72 15.91 1.82 4.02
C LEU A 72 14.80 2.73 4.52
N ILE A 73 15.02 3.44 5.62
CA ILE A 73 14.05 4.40 6.17
C ILE A 73 13.73 5.49 5.13
N GLY A 74 14.75 6.06 4.48
CA GLY A 74 14.56 7.07 3.44
C GLY A 74 13.79 6.54 2.24
N LYS A 75 14.10 5.32 1.79
CA LYS A 75 13.43 4.67 0.66
C LYS A 75 11.96 4.41 0.94
N PHE A 76 11.62 3.81 2.08
CA PHE A 76 10.22 3.57 2.45
C PHE A 76 9.45 4.88 2.69
N GLU A 77 10.06 5.92 3.24
CA GLU A 77 9.42 7.25 3.34
C GLU A 77 9.14 7.85 1.96
N ALA A 78 10.07 7.74 1.00
CA ALA A 78 9.87 8.24 -0.36
C ALA A 78 8.73 7.49 -1.07
N LEU A 79 8.69 6.16 -0.95
CA LEU A 79 7.61 5.33 -1.50
C LEU A 79 6.26 5.67 -0.85
N ARG A 80 6.24 5.88 0.47
CA ARG A 80 5.04 6.32 1.20
C ARG A 80 4.53 7.66 0.68
N GLN A 81 5.42 8.64 0.49
CA GLN A 81 5.06 9.96 -0.05
C GLN A 81 4.47 9.84 -1.45
N ARG A 82 5.08 9.01 -2.31
CA ARG A 82 4.57 8.72 -3.65
C ARG A 82 3.17 8.11 -3.61
N ALA A 83 2.97 7.09 -2.78
CA ALA A 83 1.67 6.44 -2.61
C ALA A 83 0.59 7.40 -2.08
N ASN A 84 0.96 8.32 -1.18
CA ASN A 84 0.08 9.37 -0.65
C ASN A 84 -0.26 10.46 -1.66
N ALA A 85 0.65 10.77 -2.59
CA ALA A 85 0.43 11.80 -3.61
C ALA A 85 -0.61 11.39 -4.67
N ARG A 86 -1.04 10.12 -4.70
CA ARG A 86 -2.05 9.65 -5.64
C ARG A 86 -3.44 10.18 -5.27
N ALA A 87 -4.16 10.65 -6.28
CA ALA A 87 -5.53 11.11 -6.10
C ALA A 87 -6.48 9.94 -5.86
N VAL A 88 -7.28 10.03 -4.79
CA VAL A 88 -8.42 9.12 -4.58
C VAL A 88 -9.60 9.63 -5.42
N PRO A 89 -10.23 8.79 -6.27
CA PRO A 89 -11.33 9.23 -7.13
C PRO A 89 -12.47 9.87 -6.33
N PRO A 90 -13.05 11.01 -6.78
CA PRO A 90 -14.08 11.72 -6.04
C PRO A 90 -15.32 10.87 -5.73
N LEU A 91 -15.69 9.95 -6.64
CA LEU A 91 -16.81 9.04 -6.43
C LEU A 91 -16.52 8.02 -5.32
N ALA A 92 -15.31 7.47 -5.28
CA ALA A 92 -14.87 6.57 -4.22
C ALA A 92 -14.93 7.25 -2.85
N SER A 93 -14.39 8.47 -2.76
CA SER A 93 -14.44 9.30 -1.55
C SER A 93 -15.87 9.61 -1.09
N LYS A 94 -16.81 9.79 -2.03
CA LYS A 94 -18.23 10.00 -1.72
C LYS A 94 -18.92 8.72 -1.25
N LEU A 95 -18.61 7.57 -1.86
CA LEU A 95 -19.17 6.27 -1.51
C LEU A 95 -18.69 5.80 -0.13
N ALA A 96 -17.40 5.96 0.16
CA ALA A 96 -16.81 5.59 1.44
C ALA A 96 -17.35 6.41 2.63
N LYS A 97 -17.93 7.60 2.36
CA LYS A 97 -18.64 8.43 3.37
C LYS A 97 -20.09 8.01 3.60
N LYS A 98 -20.69 7.22 2.70
CA LYS A 98 -22.07 6.74 2.87
C LYS A 98 -22.08 5.46 3.71
N ASN A 99 -23.13 5.26 4.52
CA ASN A 99 -23.35 4.13 5.44
C ASN A 99 -23.46 2.74 4.77
N ILE A 100 -23.01 2.59 3.52
CA ILE A 100 -23.07 1.36 2.73
C ILE A 100 -21.76 0.55 2.88
N MET A 101 -20.66 1.19 3.31
CA MET A 101 -19.34 0.56 3.46
C MET A 101 -18.79 0.38 4.91
N PRO A 102 -19.50 0.69 6.02
CA PRO A 102 -18.89 0.72 7.36
C PRO A 102 -18.45 -0.65 7.90
N THR A 103 -18.90 -1.74 7.27
CA THR A 103 -18.50 -3.10 7.63
C THR A 103 -17.07 -3.45 7.16
N PHE A 104 -16.58 -2.83 6.09
CA PHE A 104 -15.28 -3.16 5.46
C PHE A 104 -14.32 -1.98 5.42
N CYS A 105 -14.84 -0.76 5.28
CA CYS A 105 -14.09 0.47 5.46
C CYS A 105 -14.67 1.19 6.68
N ARG A 106 -14.03 1.05 7.84
CA ARG A 106 -14.29 1.95 8.96
C ARG A 106 -13.48 3.21 8.73
N PRO A 107 -14.10 4.34 8.38
CA PRO A 107 -13.38 5.60 8.33
C PRO A 107 -13.16 6.03 9.77
N GLU A 108 -12.11 5.55 10.41
CA GLU A 108 -11.59 6.29 11.56
C GLU A 108 -11.06 7.60 10.98
N ASN A 109 -11.91 8.62 11.00
CA ASN A 109 -11.69 10.00 10.59
C ASN A 109 -11.41 10.27 9.09
N ASN A 110 -10.95 9.29 8.30
CA ASN A 110 -10.64 9.50 6.88
C ASN A 110 -10.96 8.29 5.97
N PRO A 111 -12.08 8.33 5.22
CA PRO A 111 -12.46 7.26 4.29
C PRO A 111 -11.43 7.02 3.17
N ALA A 112 -10.58 8.01 2.86
CA ALA A 112 -9.52 7.88 1.85
C ALA A 112 -8.40 6.92 2.30
N GLU A 113 -8.19 6.75 3.60
CA GLU A 113 -7.17 5.83 4.14
C GLU A 113 -7.54 4.36 3.94
N CYS A 114 -8.84 4.04 3.95
CA CYS A 114 -9.29 2.69 3.60
C CYS A 114 -9.07 2.39 2.11
N LEU A 115 -9.26 3.39 1.25
CA LEU A 115 -9.15 3.26 -0.20
C LEU A 115 -7.69 3.27 -0.70
N ASN A 116 -6.76 3.72 0.14
CA ASN A 116 -5.33 3.77 -0.12
C ASN A 116 -4.59 3.34 1.15
N ALA A 117 -4.56 2.04 1.42
CA ALA A 117 -4.01 1.49 2.66
C ALA A 117 -2.46 1.41 2.65
N SER A 118 -1.84 1.33 1.48
CA SER A 118 -0.38 1.15 1.34
C SER A 118 0.47 2.21 2.06
N PRO A 119 0.14 3.53 2.03
CA PRO A 119 0.88 4.52 2.80
C PRO A 119 0.92 4.24 4.31
N LYS A 120 -0.13 3.65 4.88
CA LYS A 120 -0.16 3.27 6.29
C LYS A 120 0.82 2.13 6.55
N SER A 121 0.75 1.05 5.77
CA SER A 121 1.69 -0.07 5.90
C SER A 121 3.15 0.36 5.73
N MET A 122 3.44 1.26 4.78
CA MET A 122 4.79 1.84 4.63
C MET A 122 5.20 2.72 5.82
N ALA A 123 4.27 3.46 6.43
CA ALA A 123 4.56 4.21 7.65
C ALA A 123 4.91 3.29 8.83
N GLU A 124 4.22 2.15 8.94
CA GLU A 124 4.47 1.14 9.96
C GLU A 124 5.85 0.48 9.77
N ILE A 125 6.25 0.17 8.53
CA ILE A 125 7.62 -0.30 8.19
C ILE A 125 8.66 0.72 8.66
N VAL A 126 8.46 2.00 8.31
CA VAL A 126 9.39 3.07 8.71
C VAL A 126 9.50 3.18 10.22
N SER A 127 8.37 3.09 10.93
CA SER A 127 8.35 3.09 12.40
C SER A 127 9.14 1.91 12.96
N ASN A 128 8.88 0.71 12.45
CA ASN A 128 9.55 -0.52 12.85
C ASN A 128 11.08 -0.43 12.67
N LEU A 129 11.55 0.02 11.50
CA LEU A 129 12.97 0.22 11.20
C LEU A 129 13.61 1.30 12.09
N ARG A 130 12.90 2.39 12.41
CA ARG A 130 13.40 3.44 13.33
C ARG A 130 13.58 2.89 14.74
N VAL A 131 12.64 2.07 15.22
CA VAL A 131 12.73 1.43 16.54
C VAL A 131 13.87 0.42 16.56
N MET A 132 13.99 -0.45 15.55
CA MET A 132 15.10 -1.41 15.43
C MET A 132 16.46 -0.70 15.43
N ARG A 133 16.62 0.35 14.62
CA ARG A 133 17.82 1.19 14.58
C ARG A 133 18.17 1.77 15.96
N ALA A 134 17.17 2.27 16.69
CA ALA A 134 17.37 2.83 18.02
C ALA A 134 17.76 1.76 19.05
N PHE A 135 17.16 0.57 18.94
CA PHE A 135 17.48 -0.58 19.79
C PHE A 135 18.92 -1.04 19.56
N HIS A 136 19.31 -1.27 18.31
CA HIS A 136 20.68 -1.62 17.92
C HIS A 136 21.71 -0.61 18.46
N LYS A 137 21.43 0.69 18.27
CA LYS A 137 22.32 1.77 18.73
C LYS A 137 22.51 1.84 20.25
N THR A 138 21.51 1.43 21.03
CA THR A 138 21.51 1.67 22.49
C THR A 138 21.72 0.43 23.33
N ARG A 139 21.38 -0.75 22.79
CA ARG A 139 21.38 -2.03 23.51
C ARG A 139 21.99 -3.18 22.73
N GLY A 140 22.30 -2.99 21.45
CA GLY A 140 22.54 -4.10 20.52
C GLY A 140 21.24 -4.81 20.17
N LEU A 141 21.33 -5.80 19.29
CA LEU A 141 20.26 -6.68 18.86
C LEU A 141 20.61 -8.10 19.25
N VAL A 142 19.70 -8.78 19.94
CA VAL A 142 19.76 -10.23 20.14
C VAL A 142 18.95 -10.93 19.03
N PRO A 143 19.25 -12.19 18.68
CA PRO A 143 18.56 -12.92 17.60
C PRO A 143 17.02 -12.82 17.68
N ASP A 144 16.45 -13.06 18.86
CA ASP A 144 15.00 -13.01 19.08
C ASP A 144 14.41 -11.63 18.78
N ALA A 145 15.13 -10.55 19.10
CA ALA A 145 14.69 -9.20 18.80
C ALA A 145 14.68 -8.95 17.28
N VAL A 146 15.68 -9.47 16.56
CA VAL A 146 15.76 -9.37 15.10
C VAL A 146 14.61 -10.14 14.44
N ALA A 147 14.32 -11.35 14.94
CA ALA A 147 13.18 -12.15 14.48
C ALA A 147 11.84 -11.42 14.70
N ASP A 148 11.64 -10.78 15.86
CA ASP A 148 10.44 -9.99 16.13
C ASP A 148 10.28 -8.78 15.18
N PHE A 149 11.37 -8.05 14.93
CA PHE A 149 11.36 -6.94 13.97
C PHE A 149 11.06 -7.43 12.55
N ARG A 150 11.62 -8.57 12.16
CA ARG A 150 11.38 -9.22 10.86
C ARG A 150 9.92 -9.64 10.71
N ASN A 151 9.34 -10.32 11.71
CA ASN A 151 7.95 -10.78 11.65
C ASN A 151 6.96 -9.60 11.46
N ARG A 152 7.21 -8.49 12.16
CA ARG A 152 6.42 -7.25 11.98
C ARG A 152 6.62 -6.67 10.59
N TYR A 153 7.87 -6.63 10.13
CA TYR A 153 8.21 -6.15 8.79
C TYR A 153 7.48 -6.96 7.71
N ASP A 154 7.57 -8.29 7.74
CA ASP A 154 6.97 -9.21 6.77
C ASP A 154 5.46 -8.95 6.65
N THR A 155 4.76 -8.82 7.79
CA THR A 155 3.33 -8.49 7.81
C THR A 155 3.03 -7.15 7.12
N GLN A 156 3.85 -6.14 7.37
CA GLN A 156 3.61 -4.79 6.85
C GLN A 156 3.96 -4.68 5.36
N ILE A 157 5.05 -5.32 4.90
CA ILE A 157 5.43 -5.30 3.48
C ILE A 157 4.45 -6.11 2.65
N ASP A 158 3.94 -7.24 3.17
CA ASP A 158 2.92 -8.05 2.50
C ASP A 158 1.64 -7.25 2.27
N GLN A 159 1.20 -6.47 3.27
CA GLN A 159 0.05 -5.59 3.11
C GLN A 159 0.27 -4.54 2.02
N ALA A 160 1.43 -3.87 2.02
CA ALA A 160 1.76 -2.85 1.01
C ALA A 160 1.79 -3.46 -0.40
N LEU A 161 2.53 -4.57 -0.58
CA LEU A 161 2.66 -5.24 -1.88
C LEU A 161 1.33 -5.84 -2.35
N THR A 162 0.52 -6.41 -1.45
CA THR A 162 -0.80 -6.97 -1.80
C THR A 162 -1.70 -5.88 -2.38
N VAL A 163 -1.78 -4.73 -1.70
CA VAL A 163 -2.62 -3.62 -2.15
C VAL A 163 -2.11 -3.07 -3.49
N GLU A 164 -0.81 -2.81 -3.62
CA GLU A 164 -0.27 -2.23 -4.86
C GLU A 164 -0.34 -3.19 -6.06
N ASN A 165 -0.13 -4.50 -5.83
CA ASN A 165 -0.29 -5.49 -6.90
C ASN A 165 -1.75 -5.67 -7.31
N ALA A 166 -2.71 -5.55 -6.39
CA ALA A 166 -4.14 -5.60 -6.72
C ALA A 166 -4.57 -4.46 -7.65
N LEU A 167 -3.82 -3.36 -7.72
CA LEU A 167 -4.10 -2.24 -8.63
C LEU A 167 -3.70 -2.54 -10.09
N LYS A 168 -2.89 -3.57 -10.36
CA LYS A 168 -2.29 -3.87 -11.68
C LYS A 168 -3.28 -4.32 -12.78
N ARG A 169 -4.59 -4.29 -12.52
CA ARG A 169 -5.74 -4.64 -13.42
C ARG A 169 -5.41 -5.39 -14.71
#